data_AF-A0A0S1MIQ2-F1
#
_entry.id   AF-A0A0S1MIQ2-F1
#
_cell.length_a   1.000
_cell.length_b   1.000
_cell.length_c   1.000
_cell.angle_alpha   90.00
_cell.angle_beta   90.00
_cell.angle_gamma   90.00
#
_symmetry.space_group_name_H-M   'P 1'
#
loop_
_entity.id
_entity.type
_entity.pdbx_description
1 polymer ?
#
loop_
_entity_poly.entity_id
_entity_poly.type
_entity_poly.pdbx_seq_one_letter_code
_entity_poly.pdbx_strand_id
1 'polypeptide(L)'
;MKTPTITRYTYSFAAFNIIFLLLTILVLVILFGWKSLLSQPFQLDSSIYTRIAINDELITAGFIFSISALVSVTFSLWPLLTTPSRTESKAMPLGVYLIVMFLTFVVTMGIATVIWFTTLRERTLVFPAWNEQLPVAAKRFIQDDLKCCGWFNATTAGLFDINELGTGFCANPDKLIPDPDPNVLIGCVDKLAGKVDFVLNTTFTSLYGFTGIELALFLTAACLANLRIQQKRFLRIDEKLRLNGKGGFV
;
A
#
# COMPACT_ATOMS: atom_id res chain seq x y z
N MET A 1 10.91 28.26 -28.86
CA MET A 1 10.20 27.08 -29.38
C MET A 1 9.63 26.22 -28.26
N LYS A 2 8.29 26.07 -28.15
CA LYS A 2 7.69 24.91 -27.47
C LYS A 2 7.66 23.77 -28.50
N THR A 3 8.61 22.86 -28.45
CA THR A 3 8.51 21.65 -29.30
C THR A 3 7.29 20.85 -28.86
N PRO A 4 6.39 20.43 -29.77
CA PRO A 4 5.15 19.73 -29.43
C PRO A 4 5.39 18.47 -28.57
N THR A 5 6.56 17.85 -28.73
CA THR A 5 7.03 16.70 -27.96
C THR A 5 7.17 17.00 -26.45
N ILE A 6 7.84 18.09 -26.06
CA ILE A 6 8.03 18.46 -24.64
C ILE A 6 6.69 18.71 -23.95
N THR A 7 5.76 19.34 -24.67
CA THR A 7 4.42 19.61 -24.18
C THR A 7 3.66 18.31 -23.88
N ARG A 8 3.74 17.30 -24.76
CA ARG A 8 3.12 15.98 -24.54
C ARG A 8 3.65 15.29 -23.29
N TYR A 9 4.97 15.19 -23.13
CA TYR A 9 5.58 14.55 -21.95
C TYR A 9 5.28 15.31 -20.64
N THR A 10 5.16 16.63 -20.70
CA THR A 10 4.77 17.43 -19.53
C THR A 10 3.34 17.14 -19.10
N TYR A 11 2.41 16.97 -20.06
CA TYR A 11 1.04 16.56 -19.75
C TYR A 11 0.97 15.13 -19.20
N SER A 12 1.71 14.18 -19.78
CA SER A 12 1.79 12.81 -19.24
C SER A 12 2.33 12.81 -17.80
N PHE A 13 3.41 13.55 -17.55
CA PHE A 13 3.98 13.70 -16.21
C PHE A 13 2.98 14.29 -15.22
N ALA A 14 2.26 15.35 -15.61
CA ALA A 14 1.22 15.96 -14.77
C ALA A 14 0.06 15.00 -14.50
N ALA A 15 -0.40 14.25 -15.51
CA ALA A 15 -1.49 13.29 -15.37
C ALA A 15 -1.13 12.17 -14.38
N PHE A 16 0.05 11.56 -14.51
CA PHE A 16 0.50 10.54 -13.56
C PHE A 16 0.67 11.09 -12.14
N ASN A 17 1.11 12.34 -11.98
CA ASN A 17 1.21 12.96 -10.66
C ASN A 17 -0.16 13.15 -10.00
N ILE A 18 -1.18 13.55 -10.77
CA ILE A 18 -2.56 13.68 -10.26
C ILE A 18 -3.09 12.31 -9.83
N ILE A 19 -2.89 11.27 -10.66
CA ILE A 19 -3.29 9.90 -10.31
C ILE A 19 -2.60 9.45 -9.02
N PHE A 20 -1.28 9.64 -8.92
CA PHE A 20 -0.51 9.28 -7.74
C PHE A 20 -0.98 10.02 -6.48
N LEU A 21 -1.31 11.32 -6.59
CA LEU A 21 -1.88 12.10 -5.49
C LEU A 21 -3.25 11.57 -5.05
N LEU A 22 -4.17 11.33 -6.00
CA LEU A 22 -5.51 10.82 -5.69
C LEU A 22 -5.44 9.47 -4.99
N LEU A 23 -4.57 8.57 -5.47
CA LEU A 23 -4.36 7.28 -4.86
C LEU A 23 -3.72 7.40 -3.46
N THR A 24 -2.79 8.33 -3.27
CA THR A 24 -2.20 8.62 -1.95
C THR A 24 -3.25 9.13 -0.96
N ILE A 25 -4.16 10.01 -1.40
CA ILE A 25 -5.28 10.49 -0.58
C ILE A 25 -6.20 9.32 -0.21
N LEU A 26 -6.51 8.44 -1.16
CA LEU A 26 -7.32 7.24 -0.89
C LEU A 26 -6.67 6.33 0.16
N VAL A 27 -5.35 6.12 0.08
CA VAL A 27 -4.61 5.35 1.10
C VAL A 27 -4.70 6.02 2.48
N LEU A 28 -4.53 7.34 2.56
CA LEU A 28 -4.69 8.07 3.82
C LEU A 28 -6.08 7.88 4.43
N VAL A 29 -7.15 7.96 3.62
CA VAL A 29 -8.52 7.71 4.08
C VAL A 29 -8.67 6.30 4.66
N ILE A 30 -8.11 5.29 3.98
CA ILE A 30 -8.10 3.91 4.48
C ILE A 30 -7.35 3.81 5.81
N LEU A 31 -6.16 4.42 5.93
CA LEU A 31 -5.37 4.40 7.16
C LEU A 31 -6.08 5.08 8.33
N PHE A 32 -6.77 6.20 8.10
CA PHE A 32 -7.61 6.81 9.14
C PHE A 32 -8.77 5.91 9.54
N GLY A 33 -9.39 5.22 8.57
CA GLY A 33 -10.42 4.22 8.84
C GLY A 33 -9.90 3.06 9.70
N TRP A 34 -8.73 2.52 9.37
CA TRP A 34 -8.08 1.45 10.14
C TRP A 34 -7.68 1.90 11.55
N LYS A 35 -7.14 3.12 11.69
CA LYS A 35 -6.81 3.70 13.00
C LYS A 35 -8.07 3.89 13.86
N SER A 36 -9.16 4.35 13.24
CA SER A 36 -10.46 4.46 13.91
C SER A 36 -10.97 3.09 14.35
N LEU A 37 -10.88 2.07 13.49
CA LEU A 37 -11.30 0.69 13.78
C LEU A 37 -10.53 0.08 14.97
N LEU A 38 -9.22 0.34 15.08
CA LEU A 38 -8.43 -0.14 16.22
C LEU A 38 -8.82 0.55 17.53
N SER A 39 -9.17 1.84 17.47
CA SER A 39 -9.56 2.63 18.66
C SER A 39 -10.92 2.25 19.23
N GLN A 40 -11.79 1.63 18.43
CA GLN A 40 -13.11 1.19 18.85
C GLN A 40 -13.07 -0.21 19.47
N PRO A 41 -14.04 -0.54 20.35
CA PRO A 41 -14.19 -1.92 20.85
C PRO A 41 -14.52 -2.87 19.69
N PHE A 42 -14.28 -4.17 19.89
CA PHE A 42 -14.59 -5.19 18.89
C PHE A 42 -16.06 -5.13 18.48
N GLN A 43 -16.30 -4.89 17.19
CA GLN A 43 -17.62 -4.98 16.58
C GLN A 43 -17.85 -6.42 16.09
N LEU A 44 -19.09 -6.90 16.25
CA LEU A 44 -19.50 -8.24 15.81
C LEU A 44 -19.99 -8.18 14.35
N ASP A 45 -19.11 -7.73 13.46
CA ASP A 45 -19.35 -7.60 12.03
C ASP A 45 -18.13 -8.10 11.23
N SER A 46 -18.21 -8.03 9.90
CA SER A 46 -17.10 -8.49 9.04
C SER A 46 -15.81 -7.67 9.19
N SER A 47 -15.84 -6.50 9.84
CA SER A 47 -14.67 -5.68 10.13
C SER A 47 -13.70 -6.33 11.12
N ILE A 48 -14.17 -7.33 11.90
CA ILE A 48 -13.35 -8.05 12.87
C ILE A 48 -12.11 -8.69 12.22
N TYR A 49 -12.25 -9.24 11.01
CA TYR A 49 -11.15 -9.89 10.30
C TYR A 49 -10.05 -8.89 9.93
N THR A 50 -10.46 -7.71 9.48
CA THR A 50 -9.58 -6.58 9.17
C THR A 50 -8.88 -6.09 10.43
N ARG A 51 -9.60 -6.00 11.56
CA ARG A 51 -9.02 -5.61 12.86
C ARG A 51 -7.97 -6.60 13.37
N ILE A 52 -8.14 -7.90 13.13
CA ILE A 52 -7.16 -8.94 13.49
C ILE A 52 -5.94 -8.89 12.58
N ALA A 53 -6.13 -8.61 11.28
CA ALA A 53 -5.06 -8.56 10.30
C ALA A 53 -4.14 -7.35 10.49
N ILE A 54 -4.66 -6.23 10.98
CA ILE A 54 -3.95 -4.95 11.09
C ILE A 54 -3.32 -4.80 12.47
N ASN A 55 -2.07 -4.31 12.51
CA ASN A 55 -1.39 -3.88 13.72
C ASN A 55 -0.95 -2.40 13.62
N ASP A 56 -0.55 -1.80 14.74
CA ASP A 56 -0.10 -0.41 14.79
C ASP A 56 1.16 -0.16 13.94
N GLU A 57 2.01 -1.17 13.79
CA GLU A 57 3.20 -1.12 12.95
C GLU A 57 2.83 -0.96 11.47
N LEU A 58 1.86 -1.74 10.98
CA LEU A 58 1.35 -1.67 9.61
C LEU A 58 0.74 -0.28 9.32
N ILE A 59 -0.05 0.25 10.26
CA ILE A 59 -0.64 1.59 10.11
C ILE A 59 0.46 2.66 10.06
N THR A 60 1.46 2.55 10.94
CA THR A 60 2.60 3.47 10.97
C THR A 60 3.40 3.42 9.67
N ALA A 61 3.65 2.21 9.15
CA ALA A 61 4.28 2.02 7.85
C ALA A 61 3.47 2.67 6.72
N GLY A 62 2.14 2.50 6.74
CA GLY A 62 1.24 3.17 5.80
C GLY A 62 1.35 4.69 5.85
N PHE A 63 1.43 5.29 7.05
CA PHE A 63 1.63 6.74 7.19
C PHE A 63 2.98 7.19 6.64
N ILE A 64 4.06 6.42 6.88
CA ILE A 64 5.38 6.71 6.31
C ILE A 64 5.33 6.73 4.78
N PHE A 65 4.69 5.72 4.17
CA PHE A 65 4.45 5.69 2.73
C PHE A 65 3.69 6.94 2.27
N SER A 66 2.53 7.24 2.87
CA SER A 66 1.71 8.39 2.45
C SER A 66 2.43 9.73 2.59
N ILE A 67 3.20 9.94 3.66
CA ILE A 67 4.01 11.15 3.83
C ILE A 67 5.10 11.22 2.74
N SER A 68 5.80 10.12 2.48
CA SER A 68 6.83 10.08 1.44
C SER A 68 6.26 10.36 0.04
N ALA A 69 5.06 9.84 -0.25
CA ALA A 69 4.35 10.07 -1.50
C ALA A 69 3.88 11.53 -1.63
N LEU A 70 3.35 12.13 -0.56
CA LEU A 70 2.98 13.55 -0.55
C LEU A 70 4.20 14.46 -0.76
N VAL A 71 5.33 14.16 -0.12
CA VAL A 71 6.60 14.86 -0.35
C VAL A 71 7.01 14.72 -1.82
N SER A 72 6.96 13.52 -2.39
CA SER A 72 7.22 13.32 -3.83
C SER A 72 6.33 14.20 -4.72
N VAL A 73 5.04 14.31 -4.41
CA VAL A 73 4.11 15.18 -5.16
C VAL A 73 4.44 16.66 -4.98
N THR A 74 4.81 17.14 -3.78
CA THR A 74 5.17 18.55 -3.61
C THR A 74 6.44 18.91 -4.40
N PHE A 75 7.44 18.03 -4.41
CA PHE A 75 8.65 18.21 -5.23
C PHE A 75 8.37 18.15 -6.73
N SER A 76 7.32 17.46 -7.18
CA SER A 76 6.94 17.40 -8.60
C SER A 76 6.40 18.72 -9.14
N LEU A 77 5.91 19.61 -8.27
CA LEU A 77 5.47 20.95 -8.65
C LEU A 77 6.63 21.84 -9.10
N TRP A 78 7.82 21.66 -8.53
CA TRP A 78 8.99 22.49 -8.86
C TRP A 78 9.38 22.41 -10.35
N PRO A 79 9.57 21.23 -10.97
CA PRO A 79 9.85 21.15 -12.39
C PRO A 79 8.67 21.62 -13.26
N LEU A 80 7.42 21.56 -12.78
CA LEU A 80 6.24 22.06 -13.52
C LEU A 80 6.16 23.59 -13.56
N LEU A 81 6.44 24.24 -12.43
CA LEU A 81 6.37 25.70 -12.29
C LEU A 81 7.61 26.41 -12.87
N THR A 82 8.74 25.70 -12.98
CA THR A 82 9.97 26.29 -13.53
C THR A 82 10.04 26.13 -15.04
N THR A 83 9.98 27.27 -15.75
CA THR A 83 10.27 27.32 -17.19
C THR A 83 11.78 27.23 -17.42
N PRO A 84 12.25 26.52 -18.46
CA PRO A 84 13.67 26.52 -18.81
C PRO A 84 14.12 27.93 -19.21
N SER A 85 14.95 28.56 -18.38
CA SER A 85 15.59 29.86 -18.66
C SER A 85 17.09 29.68 -18.92
N ARG A 86 17.70 30.67 -19.59
CA ARG A 86 19.07 30.63 -20.14
C ARG A 86 20.16 30.50 -19.06
N THR A 87 19.95 31.17 -17.93
CA THR A 87 20.91 31.33 -16.82
C THR A 87 20.80 30.27 -15.72
N GLU A 88 19.66 29.59 -15.63
CA GLU A 88 19.39 28.67 -14.52
C GLU A 88 19.93 27.24 -14.80
N SER A 89 20.39 26.57 -13.75
CA SER A 89 20.91 25.19 -13.75
C SER A 89 19.80 24.14 -13.96
N LYS A 90 19.06 24.20 -15.08
CA LYS A 90 17.75 23.52 -15.21
C LYS A 90 17.80 22.09 -15.77
N ALA A 91 18.54 21.23 -15.06
CA ALA A 91 18.21 19.82 -14.86
C ALA A 91 18.07 19.48 -13.36
N MET A 92 18.53 20.37 -12.47
CA MET A 92 18.50 20.20 -11.03
C MET A 92 17.10 19.92 -10.45
N PRO A 93 16.01 20.64 -10.78
CA PRO A 93 14.70 20.35 -10.16
C PRO A 93 14.17 18.97 -10.54
N LEU A 94 14.42 18.53 -11.77
CA LEU A 94 14.02 17.20 -12.24
C LEU A 94 14.94 16.10 -11.69
N GLY A 95 16.24 16.39 -11.52
CA GLY A 95 17.19 15.49 -10.85
C GLY A 95 16.85 15.30 -9.37
N VAL A 96 16.51 16.36 -8.65
CA VAL A 96 16.04 16.29 -7.26
C VAL A 96 14.75 15.48 -7.18
N TYR A 97 13.78 15.73 -8.06
CA TYR A 97 12.56 14.95 -8.13
C TYR A 97 12.83 13.45 -8.37
N LEU A 98 13.74 13.10 -9.29
CA LEU A 98 14.11 11.71 -9.55
C LEU A 98 14.72 11.02 -8.31
N ILE A 99 15.54 11.74 -7.54
CA ILE A 99 16.10 11.22 -6.27
C ILE A 99 14.98 11.01 -5.25
N VAL A 100 14.09 11.99 -5.07
CA VAL A 100 12.96 11.90 -4.13
C VAL A 100 12.02 10.73 -4.51
N MET A 101 11.68 10.60 -5.80
CA MET A 101 10.89 9.47 -6.28
C MET A 101 11.56 8.11 -6.09
N PHE A 102 12.89 8.04 -6.27
CA PHE A 102 13.63 6.81 -6.01
C PHE A 102 13.57 6.43 -4.52
N LEU A 103 13.72 7.40 -3.63
CA LEU A 103 13.56 7.17 -2.18
C LEU A 103 12.15 6.72 -1.82
N THR A 104 11.11 7.36 -2.36
CA THR A 104 9.72 6.92 -2.19
C THR A 104 9.53 5.50 -2.69
N PHE A 105 10.04 5.16 -3.87
CA PHE A 105 9.96 3.80 -4.41
C PHE A 105 10.60 2.75 -3.50
N VAL A 106 11.79 3.04 -2.95
CA VAL A 106 12.46 2.13 -2.00
C VAL A 106 11.64 1.96 -0.73
N VAL A 107 11.05 3.03 -0.20
CA VAL A 107 10.15 2.98 0.96
C VAL A 107 8.91 2.12 0.67
N THR A 108 8.23 2.37 -0.46
CA THR A 108 7.04 1.61 -0.87
C THR A 108 7.34 0.13 -1.04
N MET A 109 8.43 -0.21 -1.75
CA MET A 109 8.88 -1.58 -1.93
C MET A 109 9.25 -2.26 -0.60
N GLY A 110 9.95 -1.56 0.28
CA GLY A 110 10.32 -2.08 1.60
C GLY A 110 9.09 -2.42 2.44
N ILE A 111 8.12 -1.52 2.49
CA ILE A 111 6.86 -1.74 3.23
C ILE A 111 6.07 -2.90 2.61
N ALA A 112 5.89 -2.92 1.29
CA ALA A 112 5.19 -4.00 0.60
C ALA A 112 5.83 -5.37 0.88
N THR A 113 7.16 -5.43 0.89
CA THR A 113 7.93 -6.65 1.18
C THR A 113 7.73 -7.12 2.62
N VAL A 114 7.76 -6.21 3.60
CA VAL A 114 7.50 -6.55 5.01
C VAL A 114 6.10 -7.14 5.18
N ILE A 115 5.09 -6.52 4.58
CA ILE A 115 3.71 -7.02 4.65
C ILE A 115 3.59 -8.38 3.97
N TRP A 116 4.22 -8.56 2.81
CA TRP A 116 4.26 -9.87 2.16
C TRP A 116 4.91 -10.94 3.04
N PHE A 117 5.99 -10.64 3.76
CA PHE A 117 6.56 -11.59 4.72
C PHE A 117 5.60 -11.93 5.87
N THR A 118 4.74 -11.00 6.30
CA THR A 118 3.73 -11.30 7.31
C THR A 118 2.67 -12.29 6.83
N THR A 119 2.38 -12.34 5.52
CA THR A 119 1.41 -13.30 4.95
C THR A 119 1.92 -14.72 4.92
N LEU A 120 3.24 -14.93 5.02
CA LEU A 120 3.85 -16.26 5.16
C LEU A 120 3.81 -16.78 6.61
N ARG A 121 3.42 -15.93 7.57
CA ARG A 121 3.43 -16.20 9.01
C ARG A 121 2.11 -15.82 9.68
N GLU A 122 1.03 -15.84 8.93
CA GLU A 122 -0.31 -15.43 9.33
C GLU A 122 -0.82 -16.19 10.55
N ARG A 123 -0.53 -17.50 10.67
CA ARG A 123 -0.93 -18.30 11.85
C ARG A 123 -0.28 -17.81 13.14
N THR A 124 0.97 -17.34 13.05
CA THR A 124 1.69 -16.79 14.22
C THR A 124 1.20 -15.40 14.61
N LEU A 125 0.59 -14.67 13.66
CA LEU A 125 -0.06 -13.38 13.89
C LEU A 125 -1.46 -13.56 14.52
N VAL A 126 -2.24 -14.51 14.00
CA VAL A 126 -3.64 -14.72 14.40
C VAL A 126 -3.76 -15.48 15.72
N PHE A 127 -2.82 -16.40 16.03
CA PHE A 127 -2.85 -17.17 17.27
C PHE A 127 -2.92 -16.31 18.55
N PRO A 128 -2.03 -15.33 18.79
CA PRO A 128 -2.11 -14.48 19.99
C PRO A 128 -3.39 -13.64 20.02
N ALA A 129 -3.88 -13.20 18.85
CA ALA A 129 -5.16 -12.50 18.77
C ALA A 129 -6.31 -13.39 19.26
N TRP A 130 -6.36 -14.64 18.78
CA TRP A 130 -7.36 -15.62 19.22
C TRP A 130 -7.20 -15.97 20.70
N ASN A 131 -5.99 -16.25 21.19
CA ASN A 131 -5.81 -16.73 22.55
C ASN A 131 -6.16 -15.65 23.59
N GLU A 132 -5.64 -14.42 23.40
CA GLU A 132 -5.58 -13.41 24.46
C GLU A 132 -6.39 -12.15 24.17
N GLN A 133 -6.44 -11.72 22.91
CA GLN A 133 -6.97 -10.39 22.57
C GLN A 133 -8.47 -10.39 22.28
N LEU A 134 -9.00 -11.49 21.73
CA LEU A 134 -10.39 -11.56 21.33
C LEU A 134 -11.31 -11.80 22.54
N PRO A 135 -12.37 -10.99 22.73
CA PRO A 135 -13.39 -11.27 23.72
C PRO A 135 -14.21 -12.51 23.32
N VAL A 136 -14.80 -13.18 24.30
CA VAL A 136 -15.63 -14.40 24.09
C VAL A 136 -16.72 -14.17 23.05
N ALA A 137 -17.39 -13.02 23.07
CA ALA A 137 -18.43 -12.66 22.11
C ALA A 137 -17.91 -12.61 20.65
N ALA A 138 -16.69 -12.12 20.46
CA ALA A 138 -16.03 -12.07 19.15
C ALA A 138 -15.62 -13.47 18.66
N LYS A 139 -15.11 -14.32 19.56
CA LYS A 139 -14.80 -15.72 19.24
C LYS A 139 -16.05 -16.48 18.80
N ARG A 140 -17.16 -16.33 19.54
CA ARG A 140 -18.46 -16.91 19.17
C ARG A 140 -18.94 -16.43 17.80
N PHE A 141 -18.86 -15.13 17.54
CA PHE A 141 -19.23 -14.57 16.24
C PHE A 141 -18.42 -15.20 15.10
N ILE A 142 -17.10 -15.32 15.26
CA ILE A 142 -16.24 -15.95 14.25
C ILE A 142 -16.60 -17.43 14.05
N GLN A 143 -16.86 -18.17 15.13
CA GLN A 143 -17.27 -19.57 15.05
C GLN A 143 -18.60 -19.73 14.28
N ASP A 144 -19.55 -18.85 14.54
CA ASP A 144 -20.86 -18.85 13.88
C ASP A 144 -20.78 -18.40 12.42
N ASP A 145 -19.93 -17.42 12.09
CA ASP A 145 -19.76 -16.91 10.72
C ASP A 145 -18.95 -17.90 9.85
N LEU A 146 -17.84 -18.42 10.38
CA LEU A 146 -16.94 -19.32 9.65
C LEU A 146 -17.33 -20.80 9.76
N LYS A 147 -18.35 -21.13 10.56
CA LYS A 147 -18.82 -22.51 10.78
C LYS A 147 -17.67 -23.42 11.26
N CYS A 148 -17.02 -23.02 12.34
CA CYS A 148 -15.88 -23.73 12.95
C CYS A 148 -15.96 -23.67 14.48
N CYS A 149 -15.27 -24.56 15.18
CA CYS A 149 -15.30 -24.66 16.64
C CYS A 149 -13.90 -24.83 17.26
N GLY A 150 -13.54 -23.93 18.17
CA GLY A 150 -12.21 -23.89 18.76
C GLY A 150 -11.12 -23.43 17.79
N TRP A 151 -9.89 -23.33 18.27
CA TRP A 151 -8.75 -22.94 17.45
C TRP A 151 -8.31 -24.09 16.54
N PHE A 152 -7.87 -25.20 17.14
CA PHE A 152 -7.49 -26.43 16.42
C PHE A 152 -8.62 -27.44 16.35
N ASN A 153 -9.39 -27.58 17.44
CA ASN A 153 -10.47 -28.55 17.61
C ASN A 153 -11.44 -28.04 18.71
N ALA A 154 -12.65 -28.59 18.79
CA ALA A 154 -13.62 -28.27 19.84
C ALA A 154 -13.33 -28.98 21.18
N THR A 155 -12.08 -28.90 21.65
CA THR A 155 -11.62 -29.45 22.94
C THR A 155 -10.89 -28.38 23.74
N THR A 156 -10.73 -28.59 25.05
CA THR A 156 -9.98 -27.68 25.93
C THR A 156 -8.54 -27.46 25.43
N ALA A 157 -7.88 -28.52 24.95
CA ALA A 157 -6.55 -28.43 24.33
C ALA A 157 -6.54 -27.62 23.01
N GLY A 158 -7.68 -27.55 22.32
CA GLY A 158 -7.91 -26.72 21.14
C GLY A 158 -8.35 -25.28 21.46
N LEU A 159 -8.16 -24.79 22.69
CA LEU A 159 -8.59 -23.47 23.17
C LEU A 159 -10.11 -23.26 23.03
N PHE A 160 -10.90 -24.31 23.25
CA PHE A 160 -12.35 -24.28 23.29
C PHE A 160 -12.84 -24.51 24.71
N ASP A 161 -13.51 -23.53 25.29
CA ASP A 161 -14.26 -23.67 26.53
C ASP A 161 -15.73 -23.92 26.19
N ILE A 162 -16.26 -25.10 26.52
CA ILE A 162 -17.64 -25.48 26.21
C ILE A 162 -18.67 -24.60 26.93
N ASN A 163 -18.35 -24.09 28.12
CA ASN A 163 -19.28 -23.26 28.89
C ASN A 163 -19.40 -21.87 28.27
N GLU A 164 -18.30 -21.36 27.72
CA GLU A 164 -18.23 -20.03 27.13
C GLU A 164 -18.42 -20.00 25.63
N LEU A 165 -18.11 -21.06 24.88
CA LEU A 165 -18.12 -21.06 23.40
C LEU A 165 -19.07 -22.14 22.84
N GLY A 166 -19.68 -22.97 23.68
CA GLY A 166 -20.65 -24.00 23.30
C GLY A 166 -22.05 -23.47 22.98
N THR A 167 -22.14 -22.35 22.27
CA THR A 167 -23.42 -21.74 21.84
C THR A 167 -23.44 -21.57 20.32
N GLY A 168 -24.63 -21.41 19.72
CA GLY A 168 -24.77 -21.20 18.29
C GLY A 168 -24.42 -22.45 17.47
N PHE A 169 -23.56 -22.30 16.46
CA PHE A 169 -23.09 -23.38 15.60
C PHE A 169 -22.36 -24.49 16.40
N CYS A 170 -21.65 -24.11 17.47
CA CYS A 170 -20.91 -25.03 18.33
C CYS A 170 -21.71 -25.57 19.52
N ALA A 171 -23.04 -25.46 19.50
CA ALA A 171 -23.90 -25.94 20.60
C ALA A 171 -23.88 -27.46 20.76
N ASN A 172 -23.64 -28.23 19.69
CA ASN A 172 -23.55 -29.68 19.73
C ASN A 172 -22.29 -30.14 18.98
N PRO A 173 -21.09 -30.05 19.60
CA PRO A 173 -19.82 -30.39 18.94
C PRO A 173 -19.80 -31.83 18.39
N ASP A 174 -20.54 -32.76 19.01
CA ASP A 174 -20.62 -34.18 18.61
C ASP A 174 -21.43 -34.44 17.32
N LYS A 175 -22.23 -33.46 16.87
CA LYS A 175 -23.02 -33.54 15.63
C LYS A 175 -22.31 -32.93 14.42
N LEU A 176 -21.20 -32.22 14.63
CA LEU A 176 -20.38 -31.76 13.52
C LEU A 176 -19.67 -32.97 12.94
N ILE A 177 -20.05 -33.34 11.71
CA ILE A 177 -19.46 -34.43 10.96
C ILE A 177 -17.96 -34.13 10.83
N PRO A 178 -17.07 -35.00 11.35
CA PRO A 178 -15.65 -34.88 11.08
C PRO A 178 -15.44 -34.89 9.57
N ASP A 179 -14.51 -34.08 9.05
CA ASP A 179 -13.91 -34.35 7.73
C ASP A 179 -13.42 -35.83 7.71
N PRO A 180 -13.14 -36.46 6.56
CA PRO A 180 -12.82 -37.89 6.50
C PRO A 180 -11.58 -38.31 7.32
N ASP A 181 -10.85 -37.37 7.94
CA ASP A 181 -9.89 -37.61 9.00
C ASP A 181 -10.57 -37.60 10.41
N PRO A 182 -10.63 -38.76 11.10
CA PRO A 182 -11.43 -38.96 12.32
C PRO A 182 -10.97 -38.19 13.58
N ASN A 183 -9.97 -37.30 13.47
CA ASN A 183 -9.38 -36.54 14.57
C ASN A 183 -9.51 -35.01 14.42
N VAL A 184 -10.23 -34.53 13.40
CA VAL A 184 -10.38 -33.08 13.13
C VAL A 184 -11.84 -32.68 13.33
N LEU A 185 -12.14 -32.09 14.49
CA LEU A 185 -13.33 -31.26 14.62
C LEU A 185 -12.96 -29.89 14.02
N ILE A 186 -13.76 -29.38 13.07
CA ILE A 186 -13.46 -28.20 12.24
C ILE A 186 -12.88 -27.03 13.06
N GLY A 187 -11.55 -26.89 13.10
CA GLY A 187 -10.86 -25.80 13.79
C GLY A 187 -11.02 -24.48 13.03
N CYS A 188 -11.06 -23.37 13.75
CA CYS A 188 -11.15 -22.05 13.13
C CYS A 188 -9.83 -21.55 12.54
N VAL A 189 -8.69 -22.18 12.86
CA VAL A 189 -7.35 -21.72 12.45
C VAL A 189 -7.25 -21.46 10.95
N ASP A 190 -7.62 -22.42 10.10
CA ASP A 190 -7.44 -22.30 8.65
C ASP A 190 -8.41 -21.30 8.02
N LYS A 191 -9.68 -21.31 8.46
CA LYS A 191 -10.70 -20.41 7.93
C LYS A 191 -10.44 -18.97 8.35
N LEU A 192 -10.04 -18.76 9.60
CA LEU A 192 -9.71 -17.43 10.12
C LEU A 192 -8.41 -16.91 9.50
N ALA A 193 -7.38 -17.75 9.40
CA ALA A 193 -6.15 -17.42 8.68
C ALA A 193 -6.46 -17.02 7.23
N GLY A 194 -7.33 -17.75 6.53
CA GLY A 194 -7.73 -17.40 5.16
C GLY A 194 -8.42 -16.03 5.03
N LYS A 195 -9.22 -15.62 6.02
CA LYS A 195 -9.84 -14.27 6.03
C LYS A 195 -8.80 -13.17 6.27
N VAL A 196 -7.86 -13.40 7.19
CA VAL A 196 -6.76 -12.47 7.48
C VAL A 196 -5.81 -12.37 6.30
N ASP A 197 -5.47 -13.50 5.69
CA ASP A 197 -4.64 -13.61 4.49
C ASP A 197 -5.25 -12.82 3.32
N PHE A 198 -6.58 -12.90 3.11
CA PHE A 198 -7.23 -12.08 2.08
C PHE A 198 -6.99 -10.57 2.26
N VAL A 199 -7.07 -10.07 3.50
CA VAL A 199 -6.83 -8.65 3.81
C VAL A 199 -5.36 -8.29 3.55
N LEU A 200 -4.43 -9.10 4.03
CA LEU A 200 -3.00 -8.86 3.86
C LEU A 200 -2.57 -8.97 2.38
N ASN A 201 -3.06 -9.97 1.65
CA ASN A 201 -2.80 -10.18 0.23
C ASN A 201 -3.29 -9.01 -0.61
N THR A 202 -4.52 -8.54 -0.36
CA THR A 202 -5.07 -7.37 -1.05
C THR A 202 -4.23 -6.13 -0.77
N THR A 203 -3.78 -5.97 0.47
CA THR A 203 -2.98 -4.81 0.91
C THR A 203 -1.60 -4.78 0.24
N PHE A 204 -0.81 -5.85 0.34
CA PHE A 204 0.53 -5.85 -0.27
C PHE A 204 0.46 -5.83 -1.80
N THR A 205 -0.52 -6.51 -2.40
CA THR A 205 -0.70 -6.51 -3.87
C THR A 205 -1.01 -5.10 -4.37
N SER A 206 -1.86 -4.37 -3.64
CA SER A 206 -2.15 -2.97 -3.95
C SER A 206 -0.89 -2.11 -3.86
N LEU A 207 -0.06 -2.28 -2.83
CA LEU A 207 1.21 -1.56 -2.67
C LEU A 207 2.21 -1.87 -3.79
N TYR A 208 2.35 -3.13 -4.22
CA TYR A 208 3.14 -3.43 -5.43
C TYR A 208 2.53 -2.79 -6.68
N GLY A 209 1.21 -2.69 -6.79
CA GLY A 209 0.54 -1.94 -7.84
C GLY A 209 0.95 -0.46 -7.87
N PHE A 210 1.10 0.18 -6.69
CA PHE A 210 1.60 1.56 -6.57
C PHE A 210 3.00 1.73 -7.15
N THR A 211 3.88 0.74 -6.95
CA THR A 211 5.25 0.81 -7.47
C THR A 211 5.29 0.88 -9.00
N GLY A 212 4.28 0.32 -9.69
CA GLY A 212 4.13 0.47 -11.13
C GLY A 212 3.89 1.93 -11.55
N ILE A 213 3.10 2.67 -10.78
CA ILE A 213 2.82 4.10 -11.01
C ILE A 213 4.06 4.94 -10.69
N GLU A 214 4.78 4.61 -9.62
CA GLU A 214 6.04 5.26 -9.26
C GLU A 214 7.09 5.09 -10.35
N LEU A 215 7.21 3.89 -10.93
CA LEU A 215 8.10 3.62 -12.07
C LEU A 215 7.68 4.41 -13.32
N ALA A 216 6.38 4.49 -13.63
CA ALA A 216 5.88 5.29 -14.74
C ALA A 216 6.20 6.79 -14.55
N LEU A 217 6.04 7.31 -13.32
CA LEU A 217 6.44 8.68 -12.96
C LEU A 217 7.94 8.90 -13.09
N PHE A 218 8.74 7.94 -12.61
CA PHE A 218 10.19 8.00 -12.70
C PHE A 218 10.65 8.04 -14.17
N LEU A 219 10.12 7.16 -15.02
CA LEU A 219 10.47 7.12 -16.45
C LEU A 219 10.01 8.38 -17.19
N THR A 220 8.79 8.86 -16.96
CA THR A 220 8.30 10.10 -17.60
C THR A 220 9.11 11.30 -17.16
N ALA A 221 9.52 11.38 -15.90
CA ALA A 221 10.43 12.39 -15.41
C ALA A 221 11.82 12.27 -16.06
N ALA A 222 12.41 11.08 -16.14
CA ALA A 222 13.71 10.89 -16.79
C ALA A 222 13.68 11.32 -18.28
N CYS A 223 12.62 10.98 -19.01
CA CYS A 223 12.39 11.45 -20.37
C CYS A 223 12.31 12.97 -20.45
N LEU A 224 11.54 13.60 -19.54
CA LEU A 224 11.41 15.05 -19.48
C LEU A 224 12.74 15.75 -19.13
N ALA A 225 13.54 15.16 -18.24
CA ALA A 225 14.88 15.65 -17.92
C ALA A 225 15.78 15.66 -19.15
N ASN A 226 15.83 14.54 -19.89
CA ASN A 226 16.63 14.41 -21.11
C ASN A 226 16.22 15.43 -22.18
N LEU A 227 14.91 15.63 -22.39
CA LEU A 227 14.42 16.63 -23.34
C LEU A 227 14.78 18.07 -22.94
N ARG A 228 14.70 18.41 -21.64
CA ARG A 228 15.12 19.74 -21.15
C ARG A 228 16.63 19.96 -21.31
N ILE A 229 17.44 18.91 -21.09
CA ILE A 229 18.89 18.96 -21.33
C ILE A 229 19.19 19.23 -22.81
N GLN A 230 18.51 18.53 -23.74
CA GLN A 230 18.65 18.76 -25.17
C GLN A 230 18.24 20.18 -25.56
N GLN A 231 17.07 20.66 -25.10
CA GLN A 231 16.59 22.02 -25.36
C GLN A 231 17.62 23.08 -24.91
N LYS A 232 18.25 22.88 -23.74
CA LYS A 232 19.30 23.78 -23.26
C LYS A 232 20.54 23.78 -24.16
N ARG A 233 20.94 22.63 -24.70
CA ARG A 233 22.06 22.55 -25.65
C ARG A 233 21.76 23.35 -26.91
N PHE A 234 20.55 23.25 -27.45
CA PHE A 234 20.12 24.05 -28.60
C PHE A 234 20.12 25.55 -28.30
N LEU A 235 19.59 25.97 -27.14
CA LEU A 235 19.61 27.38 -26.72
C LEU A 235 21.04 27.95 -26.59
N ARG A 236 21.99 27.16 -26.08
CA ARG A 236 23.40 27.57 -26.00
C ARG A 236 24.08 27.66 -27.37
N ILE A 237 23.73 26.77 -28.30
CA ILE A 237 24.26 26.80 -29.66
C ILE A 237 23.72 28.04 -30.38
N ASP A 238 22.42 28.30 -30.29
CA ASP A 238 21.78 29.46 -30.90
C ASP A 238 22.37 30.79 -30.38
N GLU A 239 22.64 30.87 -29.08
CA GLU A 239 23.38 31.99 -28.48
C GLU A 239 24.76 32.23 -29.10
N LYS A 240 25.57 31.16 -29.23
CA LYS A 240 26.91 31.25 -29.81
C LYS A 240 26.88 31.68 -31.27
N LEU A 241 25.88 31.23 -32.02
CA LEU A 241 25.70 31.63 -33.42
C LEU A 241 25.34 33.12 -33.51
N ARG A 242 24.36 33.56 -32.71
CA ARG A 242 23.91 34.96 -32.67
C ARG A 242 25.01 35.93 -32.24
N LEU A 243 25.86 35.56 -31.28
CA LEU A 243 27.00 36.39 -30.87
C LEU A 243 28.09 36.49 -31.95
N ASN A 244 28.24 35.48 -32.80
CA ASN A 244 29.24 35.44 -33.88
C ASN A 244 28.74 36.03 -35.21
N GLY A 245 27.61 36.76 -35.22
CA GLY A 245 27.06 37.40 -36.42
C GLY A 245 26.54 36.42 -37.49
N LYS A 246 26.57 35.11 -37.23
CA LYS A 246 25.95 34.09 -38.07
C LYS A 246 24.51 33.94 -37.59
N GLY A 247 23.54 34.45 -38.35
CA GLY A 247 22.12 34.47 -37.99
C GLY A 247 21.68 33.19 -37.26
N GLY A 248 21.08 33.36 -36.08
CA GLY A 248 20.63 32.26 -35.24
C GLY A 248 19.56 31.42 -35.94
N PHE A 249 19.47 30.14 -35.57
CA PHE A 249 18.40 29.27 -36.04
C PHE A 249 17.15 29.67 -35.25
N VAL A 250 16.30 30.49 -35.88
CA VAL A 250 14.96 30.88 -35.39
C VAL A 250 14.23 29.72 -34.73
#